data_AF-A0AA36NJR3-F1
#
_entry.id   AF-A0AA36NJR3-F1
#
_cell.length_a   1.000
_cell.length_b   1.000
_cell.length_c   1.000
_cell.angle_alpha   90.00
_cell.angle_beta   90.00
_cell.angle_gamma   90.00
#
_symmetry.space_group_name_H-M   'P 1'
#
loop_
_entity.id
_entity.type
_entity.pdbx_description
1 polymer ?
#
loop_
_entity_poly.entity_id
_entity_poly.type
_entity_poly.pdbx_seq_one_letter_code
_entity_poly.pdbx_strand_id
1 'polypeptide(L)'
;MDDLCDLHLISWNVAGLKTTLEQLRRFGFAGFLKRHRADVLCLQEVKLSSKALSAGGGRQFDVEGFESFWCCNDGLGSQRQGLNGVCTFARAGLVLHADNAPLGCEELDGEGRCLLTDHGAFVVFNVYVPNSAGGRLPYKLRWLRALRHAMWRERSKGKAVLLAGDLNLKHRVLDSHWTCLGVRPAVLDLADAPEEVRQQLARWEQLFAALRQKWVEPLETRNSRNGQTFQKFGVWAQPLPPGCSSASGDGQRVRLGPPVDSKEMAQLSFPLDGVGVDEDGQLLVAVPNPAYVLREPGEISLGELVEGFKKLAGVLRSVR
;
A
#
# COMPACT_ATOMS: atom_id res chain seq x y z
N MET A 1 13.20 -18.73 -31.21
CA MET A 1 12.67 -18.43 -29.86
C MET A 1 13.86 -18.06 -28.98
N ASP A 2 14.78 -17.24 -29.49
CA ASP A 2 14.69 -15.78 -29.58
C ASP A 2 14.81 -15.22 -28.17
N ASP A 3 16.04 -14.83 -27.83
CA ASP A 3 16.40 -14.06 -26.64
C ASP A 3 15.42 -12.88 -26.49
N LEU A 4 14.35 -13.08 -25.72
CA LEU A 4 13.59 -11.97 -25.20
C LEU A 4 14.52 -11.25 -24.23
N CYS A 5 15.05 -10.09 -24.64
CA CYS A 5 15.82 -9.25 -23.75
C CYS A 5 14.89 -8.79 -22.61
N ASP A 6 15.03 -9.42 -21.44
CA ASP A 6 14.32 -9.01 -20.24
C ASP A 6 14.71 -7.58 -19.87
N LEU A 7 13.71 -6.71 -19.72
CA LEU A 7 13.91 -5.35 -19.22
C LEU A 7 13.72 -5.31 -17.70
N HIS A 8 14.75 -4.87 -16.98
CA HIS A 8 14.70 -4.74 -15.52
C HIS A 8 14.50 -3.29 -15.06
N LEU A 9 13.31 -3.02 -14.54
CA LEU A 9 12.94 -1.73 -13.95
C LEU A 9 12.95 -1.81 -12.42
N ILE A 10 13.62 -0.86 -11.79
CA ILE A 10 13.68 -0.70 -10.33
C ILE A 10 13.00 0.61 -9.96
N SER A 11 12.19 0.59 -8.89
CA SER A 11 11.64 1.80 -8.28
C SER A 11 12.07 1.90 -6.83
N TRP A 12 12.57 3.07 -6.42
CA TRP A 12 13.10 3.28 -5.07
C TRP A 12 12.89 4.72 -4.57
N ASN A 13 12.12 4.86 -3.49
CA ASN A 13 12.11 6.09 -2.72
C ASN A 13 13.39 6.15 -1.86
N VAL A 14 14.29 7.07 -2.20
CA VAL A 14 15.63 7.20 -1.59
C VAL A 14 15.64 8.12 -0.37
N ALA A 15 14.52 8.77 -0.05
CA ALA A 15 14.38 9.72 1.05
C ALA A 15 15.49 10.81 1.12
N GLY A 16 16.19 11.08 0.02
CA GLY A 16 17.34 11.95 -0.10
C GLY A 16 18.49 11.28 -0.87
N LEU A 17 18.70 11.69 -2.12
CA LEU A 17 19.68 11.04 -2.99
C LEU A 17 21.12 11.21 -2.48
N LYS A 18 21.49 12.40 -1.99
CA LYS A 18 22.85 12.66 -1.47
C LYS A 18 23.23 11.71 -0.34
N THR A 19 22.36 11.58 0.67
CA THR A 19 22.54 10.67 1.80
C THR A 19 22.60 9.21 1.36
N THR A 20 21.75 8.82 0.41
CA THR A 20 21.77 7.47 -0.16
C THR A 20 23.11 7.16 -0.85
N LEU A 21 23.68 8.10 -1.61
CA LEU A 21 24.98 7.92 -2.26
C LEU A 21 26.12 7.79 -1.25
N GLU A 22 26.08 8.54 -0.15
CA GLU A 22 27.06 8.40 0.95
C GLU A 22 27.01 7.00 1.58
N GLN A 23 25.81 6.43 1.74
CA GLN A 23 25.63 5.06 2.25
C GLN A 23 26.12 4.01 1.24
N LEU A 24 25.99 4.28 -0.05
CA LEU A 24 26.48 3.40 -1.13
C LEU A 24 27.99 3.54 -1.39
N ARG A 25 28.73 4.39 -0.67
CA ARG A 25 30.16 4.70 -0.94
C ARG A 25 31.07 3.48 -1.15
N ARG A 26 30.76 2.33 -0.54
CA ARG A 26 31.56 1.10 -0.64
C ARG A 26 31.54 0.48 -2.04
N PHE A 27 30.41 0.58 -2.74
CA PHE A 27 30.21 -0.01 -4.06
C PHE A 27 29.95 1.06 -5.15
N GLY A 28 29.60 2.27 -4.74
CA GLY A 28 29.21 3.36 -5.61
C GLY A 28 27.83 3.15 -6.26
N PHE A 29 27.30 4.23 -6.82
CA PHE A 29 26.00 4.19 -7.50
C PHE A 29 26.05 3.37 -8.80
N ALA A 30 27.14 3.50 -9.56
CA ALA A 30 27.41 2.66 -10.73
C ALA A 30 27.49 1.17 -10.38
N GLY A 31 28.11 0.83 -9.25
CA GLY A 31 28.19 -0.55 -8.76
C GLY A 31 26.83 -1.11 -8.38
N PHE A 32 25.95 -0.29 -7.78
CA PHE A 32 24.56 -0.66 -7.52
C PHE A 32 23.81 -1.00 -8.83
N LEU A 33 23.83 -0.10 -9.81
CA LEU A 33 23.16 -0.30 -11.11
C LEU A 33 23.66 -1.57 -11.82
N LYS A 34 24.98 -1.78 -11.83
CA LYS A 34 25.61 -2.97 -12.42
C LYS A 34 25.22 -4.25 -11.69
N ARG A 35 25.26 -4.25 -10.36
CA ARG A 35 24.93 -5.42 -9.53
C ARG A 35 23.49 -5.87 -9.71
N HIS A 36 22.58 -4.91 -9.79
CA HIS A 36 21.16 -5.19 -9.97
C HIS A 36 20.76 -5.35 -11.44
N ARG A 37 21.71 -5.22 -12.40
CA ARG A 37 21.42 -5.25 -13.85
C ARG A 37 20.24 -4.34 -14.19
N ALA A 38 20.27 -3.11 -13.66
CA ALA A 38 19.17 -2.18 -13.84
C ALA A 38 19.19 -1.59 -15.25
N ASP A 39 18.01 -1.48 -15.85
CA ASP A 39 17.83 -0.90 -17.18
C ASP A 39 17.17 0.46 -17.09
N VAL A 40 16.21 0.55 -16.16
CA VAL A 40 15.51 1.76 -15.75
C VAL A 40 15.47 1.78 -14.23
N LEU A 41 15.89 2.88 -13.61
CA LEU A 41 15.83 3.11 -12.17
C LEU A 41 15.04 4.40 -11.90
N CYS A 42 13.83 4.24 -11.36
CA CYS A 42 12.96 5.31 -10.93
C CYS A 42 13.21 5.65 -9.46
N LEU A 43 13.73 6.85 -9.20
CA LEU A 43 13.97 7.37 -7.86
C LEU A 43 12.91 8.39 -7.44
N GLN A 44 12.48 8.31 -6.18
CA GLN A 44 11.58 9.26 -5.53
C GLN A 44 12.24 9.92 -4.31
N GLU A 45 11.76 11.10 -3.95
CA GLU A 45 12.34 11.94 -2.88
C GLU A 45 13.84 12.20 -3.05
N VAL A 46 14.27 12.55 -4.27
CA VAL A 46 15.70 12.86 -4.51
C VAL A 46 16.18 14.07 -3.71
N LYS A 47 15.26 15.00 -3.36
CA LYS A 47 15.48 16.21 -2.54
C LYS A 47 16.55 17.13 -3.12
N LEU A 48 16.44 17.42 -4.41
CA LEU A 48 17.32 18.29 -5.18
C LEU A 48 16.51 19.34 -5.94
N SER A 49 17.05 20.56 -6.04
CA SER A 49 16.54 21.61 -6.92
C SER A 49 17.29 21.62 -8.25
N SER A 50 16.65 22.15 -9.30
CA SER A 50 17.27 22.30 -10.62
C SER A 50 18.52 23.16 -10.56
N LYS A 51 18.52 24.20 -9.70
CA LYS A 51 19.71 25.04 -9.45
C LYS A 51 20.88 24.23 -8.90
N ALA A 52 20.65 23.30 -7.98
CA ALA A 52 21.70 22.46 -7.41
C ALA A 52 22.27 21.48 -8.45
N LEU A 53 21.44 20.99 -9.37
CA LEU A 53 21.88 20.16 -10.50
C LEU A 53 22.76 20.96 -11.48
N SER A 54 22.29 22.13 -11.91
CA SER A 54 22.99 22.97 -12.89
C SER A 54 24.30 23.58 -12.38
N ALA A 55 24.44 23.83 -11.08
CA ALA A 55 25.65 24.40 -10.46
C ALA A 55 26.82 23.41 -10.32
N GLY A 56 26.87 22.36 -11.17
CA GLY A 56 27.90 21.31 -11.13
C GLY A 56 27.58 20.12 -10.24
N GLY A 57 26.49 20.16 -9.46
CA GLY A 57 26.01 19.02 -8.68
C GLY A 57 25.54 17.85 -9.56
N GLY A 58 25.09 18.13 -10.79
CA GLY A 58 24.68 17.12 -11.77
C GLY A 58 25.77 16.08 -12.06
N ARG A 59 27.03 16.52 -12.19
CA ARG A 59 28.17 15.64 -12.51
C ARG A 59 28.44 14.57 -11.45
N GLN A 60 28.05 14.82 -10.20
CA GLN A 60 28.15 13.84 -9.12
C GLN A 60 27.22 12.64 -9.35
N PHE A 61 26.19 12.80 -10.18
CA PHE A 61 25.19 11.79 -10.48
C PHE A 61 25.40 11.12 -11.85
N ASP A 62 26.43 11.53 -12.60
CA ASP A 62 26.74 10.91 -13.88
C ASP A 62 27.22 9.47 -13.68
N VAL A 63 26.58 8.54 -14.39
CA VAL A 63 26.95 7.13 -14.39
C VAL A 63 27.22 6.71 -15.83
N GLU A 64 28.41 6.15 -16.06
CA GLU A 64 28.80 5.66 -17.39
C GLU A 64 27.78 4.64 -17.93
N GLY A 65 27.34 4.85 -19.17
CA GLY A 65 26.35 4.01 -19.84
C GLY A 65 24.89 4.30 -19.47
N PHE A 66 24.62 5.31 -18.63
CA PHE A 66 23.27 5.73 -18.26
C PHE A 66 23.02 7.20 -18.56
N GLU A 67 21.78 7.51 -18.88
CA GLU A 67 21.22 8.86 -18.94
C GLU A 67 20.33 9.11 -17.73
N SER A 68 20.18 10.36 -17.31
CA SER A 68 19.33 10.75 -16.18
C SER A 68 18.36 11.86 -16.55
N PHE A 69 17.12 11.71 -16.09
CA PHE A 69 16.00 12.62 -16.36
C PHE A 69 15.41 13.07 -15.03
N TRP A 70 15.13 14.37 -14.89
CA TRP A 70 14.84 14.97 -13.59
C TRP A 70 13.54 15.77 -13.61
N CYS A 71 12.74 15.61 -12.56
CA CYS A 71 11.63 16.49 -12.23
C CYS A 71 11.82 16.97 -10.78
N CYS A 72 12.37 18.18 -10.64
CA CYS A 72 12.69 18.78 -9.35
C CYS A 72 11.56 19.67 -8.84
N ASN A 73 11.49 19.84 -7.52
CA ASN A 73 10.64 20.88 -6.92
C ASN A 73 11.46 22.15 -6.73
N ASP A 74 11.21 23.14 -7.56
CA ASP A 74 11.91 24.42 -7.51
C ASP A 74 11.22 25.49 -6.63
N GLY A 75 10.16 25.11 -5.91
CA GLY A 75 9.51 25.96 -4.92
C GLY A 75 8.50 26.93 -5.52
N LEU A 76 7.56 26.43 -6.34
CA LEU A 76 6.44 27.23 -6.83
C LEU A 76 5.53 27.67 -5.66
N GLY A 77 5.33 28.98 -5.51
CA GLY A 77 4.49 29.57 -4.46
C GLY A 77 5.09 29.44 -3.05
N SER A 78 4.35 28.85 -2.11
CA SER A 78 4.77 28.64 -0.72
C SER A 78 5.51 27.31 -0.48
N GLN A 79 5.81 26.57 -1.56
CA GLN A 79 6.46 25.27 -1.44
C GLN A 79 7.94 25.42 -1.06
N ARG A 80 8.39 24.57 -0.15
CA ARG A 80 9.80 24.52 0.23
C ARG A 80 10.63 23.96 -0.92
N GLN A 81 11.49 24.80 -1.51
CA GLN A 81 12.38 24.43 -2.59
C GLN A 81 13.26 23.21 -2.23
N GLY A 82 13.47 22.30 -3.19
CA GLY A 82 14.29 21.11 -3.01
C GLY A 82 13.65 20.02 -2.13
N LEU A 83 12.37 20.17 -1.77
CA LEU A 83 11.59 19.13 -1.10
C LEU A 83 10.91 18.25 -2.15
N ASN A 84 10.88 16.91 -1.99
CA ASN A 84 10.39 15.95 -2.99
C ASN A 84 11.38 15.74 -4.16
N GLY A 85 10.89 15.77 -5.41
CA GLY A 85 11.65 15.48 -6.62
C GLY A 85 11.65 14.00 -6.98
N VAL A 86 11.60 13.73 -8.28
CA VAL A 86 11.77 12.39 -8.86
C VAL A 86 12.85 12.42 -9.95
N CYS A 87 13.54 11.29 -10.15
CA CYS A 87 14.56 11.13 -11.16
C CYS A 87 14.48 9.74 -11.78
N THR A 88 14.66 9.62 -13.09
CA THR A 88 14.78 8.34 -13.77
C THR A 88 16.16 8.22 -14.39
N PHE A 89 16.91 7.19 -13.99
CA PHE A 89 18.10 6.75 -14.72
C PHE A 89 17.69 5.66 -15.71
N ALA A 90 18.21 5.71 -16.93
CA ALA A 90 17.98 4.67 -17.93
C ALA A 90 19.28 4.37 -18.68
N ARG A 91 19.44 3.14 -19.17
CA ARG A 91 20.55 2.84 -20.10
C ARG A 91 20.55 3.82 -21.27
N ALA A 92 21.73 4.27 -21.66
CA ALA A 92 21.88 5.26 -22.72
C ALA A 92 21.18 4.80 -24.01
N GLY A 93 20.37 5.68 -24.59
CA GLY A 93 19.61 5.43 -25.82
C GLY A 93 18.28 4.69 -25.63
N LEU A 94 17.90 4.33 -24.39
CA LEU A 94 16.62 3.66 -24.13
C LEU A 94 15.43 4.64 -24.10
N VAL A 95 15.67 5.90 -23.71
CA VAL A 95 14.63 6.94 -23.60
C VAL A 95 14.63 7.80 -24.85
N LEU A 96 13.50 7.84 -25.55
CA LEU A 96 13.27 8.69 -26.72
C LEU A 96 12.85 10.11 -26.33
N HIS A 97 12.09 10.23 -25.23
CA HIS A 97 11.57 11.50 -24.75
C HIS A 97 11.32 11.43 -23.24
N ALA A 98 11.51 12.55 -22.54
CA ALA A 98 11.14 12.70 -21.14
C ALA A 98 10.33 13.99 -20.94
N ASP A 99 9.31 13.91 -20.10
CA ASP A 99 8.40 15.01 -19.78
C ASP A 99 8.26 15.17 -18.27
N ASN A 100 8.62 16.36 -17.78
CA ASN A 100 8.55 16.73 -16.36
C ASN A 100 7.27 17.47 -15.98
N ALA A 101 6.35 17.69 -16.92
CA ALA A 101 5.00 18.21 -16.67
C ALA A 101 3.89 17.32 -17.27
N PRO A 102 3.93 15.98 -17.06
CA PRO A 102 3.06 15.06 -17.76
C PRO A 102 1.60 15.14 -17.31
N LEU A 103 1.29 15.80 -16.17
CA LEU A 103 -0.09 15.97 -15.73
C LEU A 103 -0.80 17.05 -16.57
N GLY A 104 -0.05 18.03 -17.08
CA GLY A 104 -0.55 19.16 -17.85
C GLY A 104 -1.23 20.21 -16.97
N CYS A 105 -0.80 20.32 -15.71
CA CYS A 105 -1.34 21.27 -14.75
C CYS A 105 -0.20 21.80 -13.89
N GLU A 106 0.18 23.06 -14.11
CA GLU A 106 1.33 23.71 -13.47
C GLU A 106 1.31 23.59 -11.93
N GLU A 107 0.16 23.75 -11.29
CA GLU A 107 -0.01 23.58 -9.83
C GLU A 107 0.36 22.17 -9.35
N LEU A 108 0.04 21.13 -10.14
CA LEU A 108 0.23 19.73 -9.77
C LEU A 108 1.61 19.20 -10.17
N ASP A 109 2.09 19.61 -11.35
CA ASP A 109 3.41 19.26 -11.87
C ASP A 109 4.52 19.96 -11.07
N GLY A 110 4.26 21.19 -10.59
CA GLY A 110 5.23 22.03 -9.87
C GLY A 110 5.81 21.45 -8.58
N GLU A 111 5.19 20.42 -7.98
CA GLU A 111 5.74 19.74 -6.78
C GLU A 111 6.87 18.74 -7.10
N GLY A 112 7.23 18.55 -8.37
CA GLY A 112 8.31 17.66 -8.77
C GLY A 112 7.99 16.18 -8.51
N ARG A 113 6.72 15.77 -8.70
CA ARG A 113 6.18 14.48 -8.24
C ARG A 113 5.93 13.46 -9.35
N CYS A 114 6.04 13.85 -10.61
CA CYS A 114 5.77 12.98 -11.74
C CYS A 114 6.79 13.25 -12.84
N LEU A 115 7.41 12.19 -13.34
CA LEU A 115 8.29 12.24 -14.51
C LEU A 115 7.88 11.11 -15.45
N LEU A 116 7.57 11.47 -16.69
CA LEU A 116 7.32 10.52 -17.76
C LEU A 116 8.62 10.31 -18.55
N THR A 117 8.90 9.06 -18.88
CA THR A 117 9.93 8.69 -19.88
C THR A 117 9.30 7.77 -20.92
N ASP A 118 9.46 8.10 -22.20
CA ASP A 118 8.99 7.34 -23.35
C ASP A 118 10.13 6.49 -23.92
N HIS A 119 9.90 5.18 -24.03
CA HIS A 119 10.85 4.16 -24.46
C HIS A 119 10.42 3.53 -25.81
N GLY A 120 9.58 4.21 -26.58
CA GLY A 120 9.08 3.74 -27.87
C GLY A 120 7.81 2.91 -27.73
N ALA A 121 7.91 1.64 -27.34
CA ALA A 121 6.72 0.77 -27.21
C ALA A 121 5.90 1.04 -25.94
N PHE A 122 6.54 1.60 -24.91
CA PHE A 122 5.94 1.87 -23.62
C PHE A 122 6.44 3.18 -23.02
N VAL A 123 5.70 3.68 -22.05
CA VAL A 123 6.08 4.83 -21.22
C VAL A 123 6.15 4.42 -19.75
N VAL A 124 7.04 5.05 -19.00
CA VAL A 124 7.16 4.89 -17.55
C VAL A 124 6.79 6.20 -16.88
N PHE A 125 5.78 6.16 -16.01
CA PHE A 125 5.47 7.21 -15.06
C PHE A 125 6.18 6.92 -13.74
N ASN A 126 7.24 7.66 -13.46
CA ASN A 126 7.91 7.68 -12.16
C ASN A 126 7.18 8.67 -11.23
N VAL A 127 6.56 8.18 -10.17
CA VAL A 127 5.67 8.98 -9.32
C VAL A 127 6.06 9.01 -7.84
N TYR A 128 5.88 10.16 -7.22
CA TYR A 128 5.85 10.33 -5.77
C TYR A 128 4.53 10.97 -5.35
N VAL A 129 3.52 10.14 -5.14
CA VAL A 129 2.14 10.59 -4.89
C VAL A 129 2.07 11.42 -3.61
N PRO A 130 1.31 12.54 -3.58
CA PRO A 130 1.15 13.35 -2.37
C PRO A 130 0.64 12.54 -1.16
N ASN A 131 1.23 12.77 0.00
CA ASN A 131 0.66 12.31 1.27
C ASN A 131 -0.61 13.13 1.60
N SER A 132 -1.60 12.50 2.25
CA SER A 132 -2.84 13.11 2.71
C SER A 132 -2.75 13.80 4.08
N ALA A 133 -1.59 13.73 4.76
CA ALA A 133 -1.36 14.40 6.04
C ALA A 133 -1.63 15.92 5.96
N GLY A 134 -2.08 16.50 7.08
CA GLY A 134 -2.29 17.96 7.19
C GLY A 134 -3.41 18.53 6.30
N GLY A 135 -4.47 17.75 6.02
CA GLY A 135 -5.62 18.22 5.23
C GLY A 135 -5.40 18.19 3.70
N ARG A 136 -4.35 17.53 3.22
CA ARG A 136 -3.99 17.48 1.79
C ARG A 136 -4.75 16.44 0.96
N LEU A 137 -5.74 15.75 1.54
CA LEU A 137 -6.54 14.75 0.83
C LEU A 137 -7.20 15.29 -0.45
N PRO A 138 -7.84 16.48 -0.48
CA PRO A 138 -8.41 17.02 -1.71
C PRO A 138 -7.37 17.26 -2.80
N TYR A 139 -6.17 17.74 -2.44
CA TYR A 139 -5.05 17.89 -3.37
C TYR A 139 -4.60 16.55 -3.93
N LYS A 140 -4.40 15.54 -3.07
CA LYS A 140 -4.06 14.16 -3.48
C LYS A 140 -5.07 13.59 -4.47
N LEU A 141 -6.36 13.77 -4.22
CA LEU A 141 -7.42 13.29 -5.12
C LEU A 141 -7.40 14.00 -6.48
N ARG A 142 -7.17 15.32 -6.53
CA ARG A 142 -6.97 16.04 -7.80
C ARG A 142 -5.75 15.52 -8.56
N TRP A 143 -4.64 15.36 -7.85
CA TRP A 143 -3.38 14.86 -8.40
C TRP A 143 -3.54 13.45 -9.00
N LEU A 144 -4.17 12.52 -8.28
CA LEU A 144 -4.45 11.16 -8.76
C LEU A 144 -5.37 11.15 -9.99
N ARG A 145 -6.36 12.04 -10.04
CA ARG A 145 -7.20 12.21 -11.23
C ARG A 145 -6.39 12.70 -12.42
N ALA A 146 -5.52 13.69 -12.24
CA ALA A 146 -4.65 14.20 -13.30
C ALA A 146 -3.70 13.11 -13.81
N LEU A 147 -3.07 12.34 -12.91
CA LEU A 147 -2.21 11.21 -13.27
C LEU A 147 -2.98 10.17 -14.09
N ARG A 148 -4.20 9.82 -13.68
CA ARG A 148 -5.04 8.87 -14.42
C ARG A 148 -5.34 9.36 -15.84
N HIS A 149 -5.66 10.65 -16.02
CA HIS A 149 -5.87 11.23 -17.34
C HIS A 149 -4.59 11.23 -18.18
N ALA A 150 -3.43 11.54 -17.58
CA ALA A 150 -2.13 11.48 -18.26
C ALA A 150 -1.83 10.07 -18.77
N MET A 151 -1.99 9.05 -17.92
CA MET A 151 -1.83 7.65 -18.33
C MET A 151 -2.82 7.24 -19.43
N TRP A 152 -4.06 7.71 -19.39
CA TRP A 152 -5.03 7.44 -20.46
C TRP A 152 -4.64 8.09 -21.79
N ARG A 153 -4.09 9.31 -21.79
CA ARG A 153 -3.58 9.95 -23.01
C ARG A 153 -2.51 9.10 -23.68
N GLU A 154 -1.56 8.55 -22.91
CA GLU A 154 -0.52 7.69 -23.48
C GLU A 154 -1.07 6.36 -24.00
N ARG A 155 -2.02 5.75 -23.28
CA ARG A 155 -2.72 4.55 -23.78
C ARG A 155 -3.47 4.81 -25.08
N SER A 156 -4.10 5.97 -25.24
CA SER A 156 -4.80 6.33 -26.49
C SER A 156 -3.85 6.52 -27.68
N LYS A 157 -2.56 6.73 -27.44
CA LYS A 157 -1.51 6.74 -28.48
C LYS A 157 -0.98 5.34 -28.80
N GLY A 158 -1.56 4.28 -28.20
CA GLY A 158 -1.12 2.90 -28.38
C GLY A 158 0.08 2.49 -27.52
N LYS A 159 0.51 3.33 -26.56
CA LYS A 159 1.64 3.02 -25.67
C LYS A 159 1.20 2.08 -24.55
N ALA A 160 2.03 1.08 -24.22
CA ALA A 160 1.92 0.42 -22.92
C ALA A 160 2.33 1.40 -21.81
N VAL A 161 1.65 1.38 -20.67
CA VAL A 161 1.89 2.32 -19.57
C VAL A 161 2.32 1.58 -18.32
N LEU A 162 3.54 1.87 -17.86
CA LEU A 162 4.10 1.41 -16.60
C LEU A 162 4.00 2.54 -15.57
N LEU A 163 3.38 2.27 -14.43
CA LEU A 163 3.34 3.18 -13.28
C LEU A 163 4.28 2.63 -12.21
N ALA A 164 5.33 3.37 -11.89
CA ALA A 164 6.34 2.99 -10.91
C ALA A 164 6.55 4.13 -9.92
N GLY A 165 6.66 3.81 -8.63
CA GLY A 165 6.96 4.83 -7.63
C GLY A 165 6.33 4.58 -6.28
N ASP A 166 6.43 5.60 -5.43
CA ASP A 166 5.81 5.61 -4.11
C ASP A 166 4.42 6.23 -4.22
N LEU A 167 3.40 5.38 -4.00
CA LEU A 167 2.00 5.76 -4.12
C LEU A 167 1.45 6.43 -2.86
N ASN A 168 2.17 6.43 -1.73
CA ASN A 168 1.67 6.91 -0.44
C ASN A 168 0.26 6.35 -0.12
N LEU A 169 -0.01 5.13 -0.57
CA LEU A 169 -1.31 4.47 -0.53
C LEU A 169 -1.07 3.00 -0.23
N LYS A 170 -2.05 2.40 0.44
CA LYS A 170 -2.13 0.96 0.67
C LYS A 170 -3.42 0.52 0.02
N HIS A 171 -3.37 -0.56 -0.77
CA HIS A 171 -4.55 -1.04 -1.47
C HIS A 171 -5.41 -1.89 -0.53
N ARG A 172 -4.77 -2.77 0.24
CA ARG A 172 -5.39 -3.69 1.19
C ARG A 172 -4.76 -3.56 2.57
N VAL A 173 -5.42 -4.13 3.59
CA VAL A 173 -4.88 -4.17 4.95
C VAL A 173 -3.57 -4.94 5.02
N LEU A 174 -3.44 -6.03 4.24
CA LEU A 174 -2.21 -6.80 4.11
C LEU A 174 -1.02 -5.96 3.59
N ASP A 175 -1.27 -4.85 2.89
CA ASP A 175 -0.22 -3.93 2.43
C ASP A 175 0.18 -2.90 3.52
N SER A 176 -0.37 -3.02 4.73
CA SER A 176 0.09 -2.27 5.91
C SER A 176 1.24 -2.98 6.61
N HIS A 177 2.05 -2.20 7.33
CA HIS A 177 2.99 -2.75 8.31
C HIS A 177 2.31 -3.81 9.20
N TRP A 178 3.10 -4.81 9.62
CA TRP A 178 2.76 -6.07 10.30
C TRP A 178 2.12 -5.95 11.69
N THR A 179 1.33 -4.92 11.96
CA THR A 179 0.46 -4.93 13.14
C THR A 179 -0.59 -6.05 13.06
N CYS A 180 -0.77 -6.70 11.91
CA CYS A 180 -1.60 -7.88 11.73
C CYS A 180 -0.95 -8.92 10.79
N LEU A 181 -0.95 -10.21 11.16
CA LEU A 181 -0.53 -11.33 10.32
C LEU A 181 -1.74 -11.98 9.65
N GLY A 182 -1.74 -12.07 8.31
CA GLY A 182 -2.77 -12.79 7.57
C GLY A 182 -2.59 -14.30 7.64
N VAL A 183 -3.56 -14.99 8.22
CA VAL A 183 -3.60 -16.43 8.39
C VAL A 183 -4.71 -17.00 7.52
N ARG A 184 -4.34 -17.92 6.62
CA ARG A 184 -5.30 -18.75 5.91
C ARG A 184 -5.51 -20.03 6.70
N PRO A 185 -6.70 -20.28 7.26
CA PRO A 185 -6.90 -21.44 8.11
C PRO A 185 -6.71 -22.78 7.39
N ALA A 186 -6.98 -22.81 6.07
CA ALA A 186 -6.84 -24.00 5.23
C ALA A 186 -5.40 -24.50 5.03
N VAL A 187 -4.38 -23.70 5.34
CA VAL A 187 -2.96 -24.09 5.16
C VAL A 187 -2.25 -24.39 6.48
N LEU A 188 -2.98 -24.38 7.61
CA LEU A 188 -2.42 -24.70 8.91
C LEU A 188 -2.53 -26.21 9.17
N ASP A 189 -1.41 -26.85 9.52
CA ASP A 189 -1.42 -28.18 10.12
C ASP A 189 -1.81 -28.05 11.59
N LEU A 190 -2.97 -28.58 11.93
CA LEU A 190 -3.62 -28.40 13.23
C LEU A 190 -4.02 -29.74 13.84
N ALA A 191 -3.32 -30.82 13.47
CA ALA A 191 -3.51 -32.13 14.06
C ALA A 191 -3.48 -32.09 15.60
N ASP A 192 -2.60 -31.26 16.17
CA ASP A 192 -2.42 -31.09 17.62
C ASP A 192 -3.25 -29.94 18.25
N ALA A 193 -4.13 -29.30 17.47
CA ALA A 193 -4.98 -28.23 17.99
C ALA A 193 -6.05 -28.75 18.96
N PRO A 194 -6.45 -27.95 19.97
CA PRO A 194 -7.57 -28.29 20.84
C PRO A 194 -8.82 -28.62 20.02
N GLU A 195 -9.60 -29.61 20.47
CA GLU A 195 -10.77 -30.11 19.75
C GLU A 195 -11.77 -29.00 19.39
N GLU A 196 -11.97 -28.03 20.28
CA GLU A 196 -12.84 -26.88 20.03
C GLU A 196 -12.37 -26.03 18.83
N VAL A 197 -11.06 -25.89 18.62
CA VAL A 197 -10.48 -25.14 17.49
C VAL A 197 -10.62 -25.94 16.21
N ARG A 198 -10.35 -27.25 16.23
CA ARG A 198 -10.56 -28.14 15.08
C ARG A 198 -12.02 -28.14 14.61
N GLN A 199 -12.97 -28.15 15.56
CA GLN A 199 -14.41 -28.06 15.24
C GLN A 199 -14.82 -26.72 14.64
N GLN A 200 -14.20 -25.61 15.07
CA GLN A 200 -14.45 -24.29 14.49
C GLN A 200 -13.87 -24.17 13.07
N LEU A 201 -12.68 -24.73 12.84
CA LEU A 201 -12.01 -24.76 11.55
C LEU A 201 -12.70 -25.64 10.52
N ALA A 202 -13.23 -26.79 10.94
CA ALA A 202 -14.08 -27.63 10.09
C ALA A 202 -15.32 -26.87 9.58
N ARG A 203 -15.68 -25.76 10.24
CA ARG A 203 -16.80 -24.88 9.88
C ARG A 203 -16.32 -23.57 9.27
N TRP A 204 -15.02 -23.43 8.96
CA TRP A 204 -14.44 -22.19 8.46
C TRP A 204 -15.09 -21.70 7.17
N GLU A 205 -15.41 -22.60 6.24
CA GLU A 205 -16.09 -22.20 4.99
C GLU A 205 -17.47 -21.60 5.26
N GLN A 206 -18.21 -22.13 6.23
CA GLN A 206 -19.54 -21.63 6.62
C GLN A 206 -19.42 -20.28 7.35
N LEU A 207 -18.47 -20.18 8.28
CA LEU A 207 -18.10 -18.93 8.96
C LEU A 207 -17.73 -17.85 7.96
N PHE A 208 -16.86 -18.19 7.01
CA PHE A 208 -16.39 -17.26 5.99
C PHE A 208 -17.51 -16.83 5.03
N ALA A 209 -18.38 -17.75 4.63
CA ALA A 209 -19.56 -17.43 3.83
C ALA A 209 -20.48 -16.44 4.58
N ALA A 210 -20.70 -16.63 5.88
CA ALA A 210 -21.48 -15.70 6.71
C ALA A 210 -20.81 -14.31 6.83
N LEU A 211 -19.49 -14.26 7.01
CA LEU A 211 -18.72 -13.00 7.06
C LEU A 211 -18.69 -12.26 5.71
N ARG A 212 -18.81 -12.96 4.59
CA ARG A 212 -18.95 -12.35 3.25
C ARG A 212 -20.31 -11.71 3.04
N GLN A 213 -21.36 -12.27 3.63
CA GLN A 213 -22.71 -11.71 3.63
C GLN A 213 -22.90 -10.61 4.68
N LYS A 214 -21.84 -9.84 4.97
CA LYS A 214 -21.88 -8.73 5.92
C LYS A 214 -22.61 -7.52 5.36
N TRP A 215 -23.15 -6.71 6.25
CA TRP A 215 -23.67 -5.38 5.93
C TRP A 215 -22.96 -4.32 6.75
N VAL A 216 -22.90 -3.12 6.16
CA VAL A 216 -22.27 -1.93 6.71
C VAL A 216 -23.33 -0.85 6.84
N GLU A 217 -23.45 -0.32 8.03
CA GLU A 217 -24.42 0.71 8.42
C GLU A 217 -23.68 1.83 9.17
N PRO A 218 -24.09 3.09 8.96
CA PRO A 218 -23.51 4.21 9.66
C PRO A 218 -23.90 4.18 11.14
N LEU A 219 -22.95 4.56 12.00
CA LEU A 219 -23.10 4.72 13.43
C LEU A 219 -22.63 6.11 13.83
N GLU A 220 -23.44 6.82 14.61
CA GLU A 220 -22.97 8.03 15.28
C GLU A 220 -22.22 7.64 16.55
N THR A 221 -20.98 8.08 16.66
CA THR A 221 -20.16 7.89 17.86
C THR A 221 -19.81 9.23 18.44
N ARG A 222 -19.93 9.36 19.77
CA ARG A 222 -19.64 10.61 20.48
C ARG A 222 -18.33 10.46 21.25
N ASN A 223 -17.40 11.38 21.02
CA ASN A 223 -16.17 11.44 21.80
C ASN A 223 -16.50 11.90 23.22
N SER A 224 -16.20 11.05 24.20
CA SER A 224 -16.52 11.28 25.62
C SER A 224 -15.77 12.46 26.24
N ARG A 225 -14.65 12.91 25.66
CA ARG A 225 -13.81 14.00 26.20
C ARG A 225 -14.18 15.39 25.70
N ASN A 226 -14.60 15.52 24.45
CA ASN A 226 -14.88 16.82 23.83
C ASN A 226 -16.30 16.92 23.24
N GLY A 227 -17.12 15.88 23.38
CA GLY A 227 -18.51 15.85 22.97
C GLY A 227 -18.75 15.83 21.46
N GLN A 228 -17.69 15.84 20.62
CA GLN A 228 -17.80 15.82 19.16
C GLN A 228 -18.39 14.49 18.67
N THR A 229 -19.31 14.58 17.71
CA THR A 229 -19.91 13.42 17.05
C THR A 229 -19.13 13.10 15.78
N PHE A 230 -18.80 11.83 15.60
CA PHE A 230 -18.13 11.27 14.43
C PHE A 230 -19.04 10.21 13.83
N GLN A 231 -19.23 10.28 12.51
CA GLN A 231 -19.81 9.18 11.77
C GLN A 231 -18.76 8.07 11.63
N LYS A 232 -19.08 6.90 12.15
CA LYS A 232 -18.34 5.66 11.95
C LYS A 232 -19.23 4.65 11.27
N PHE A 233 -18.68 3.48 10.97
CA PHE A 233 -19.40 2.41 10.28
C PHE A 233 -19.26 1.13 11.07
N GLY A 234 -20.39 0.55 11.48
CA GLY A 234 -20.38 -0.79 12.05
C GLY A 234 -20.33 -1.84 10.95
N VAL A 235 -19.94 -3.05 11.33
CA VAL A 235 -20.00 -4.23 10.45
C VAL A 235 -20.78 -5.31 11.16
N TRP A 236 -21.74 -5.91 10.46
CA TRP A 236 -22.64 -6.91 11.00
C TRP A 236 -22.76 -8.10 10.04
N ALA A 237 -23.06 -9.28 10.58
CA ALA A 237 -23.38 -10.48 9.80
C ALA A 237 -24.54 -11.28 10.42
N GLN A 238 -25.04 -12.27 9.68
CA GLN A 238 -26.05 -13.19 10.19
C GLN A 238 -25.41 -14.09 11.28
N PRO A 239 -26.16 -14.45 12.34
CA PRO A 239 -25.74 -15.50 13.25
C PRO A 239 -25.56 -16.82 12.50
N LEU A 240 -24.72 -17.71 13.03
CA LEU A 240 -24.62 -19.06 12.49
C LEU A 240 -25.92 -19.85 12.75
N PRO A 241 -26.31 -20.78 11.86
CA PRO A 241 -27.50 -21.62 12.04
C PRO A 241 -27.49 -22.44 13.34
N PRO A 242 -28.67 -22.83 13.87
CA PRO A 242 -28.78 -23.68 15.05
C PRO A 242 -27.98 -24.98 14.89
N GLY A 243 -27.17 -25.34 15.90
CA GLY A 243 -26.16 -26.41 15.84
C GLY A 243 -24.71 -25.92 15.98
N CYS A 244 -24.49 -24.61 16.04
CA CYS A 244 -23.20 -23.97 16.35
C CYS A 244 -23.06 -23.48 17.81
N SER A 245 -24.13 -23.56 18.61
CA SER A 245 -24.10 -23.50 20.07
C SER A 245 -25.43 -24.05 20.63
N SER A 246 -25.39 -24.56 21.85
CA SER A 246 -26.57 -24.92 22.63
C SER A 246 -27.15 -23.67 23.30
N ALA A 247 -27.98 -22.88 22.61
CA ALA A 247 -28.96 -21.98 23.26
C ALA A 247 -29.89 -21.32 22.23
N SER A 248 -31.16 -21.24 22.62
CA SER A 248 -32.27 -20.55 21.98
C SER A 248 -32.18 -19.03 22.12
N GLY A 249 -32.38 -18.29 21.03
CA GLY A 249 -32.60 -16.84 21.02
C GLY A 249 -32.74 -16.31 19.59
N ASP A 250 -33.75 -15.47 19.35
CA ASP A 250 -34.04 -14.84 18.06
C ASP A 250 -33.26 -13.52 17.95
N GLY A 251 -31.96 -13.61 17.67
CA GLY A 251 -31.07 -12.46 17.48
C GLY A 251 -30.66 -12.36 16.02
N GLN A 252 -31.38 -11.61 15.19
CA GLN A 252 -31.24 -11.69 13.73
C GLN A 252 -29.87 -11.24 13.14
N ARG A 253 -29.02 -10.54 13.90
CA ARG A 253 -27.76 -9.94 13.41
C ARG A 253 -26.73 -9.79 14.53
N VAL A 254 -25.45 -10.03 14.22
CA VAL A 254 -24.31 -9.91 15.15
C VAL A 254 -23.36 -8.82 14.66
N ARG A 255 -22.94 -7.91 15.56
CA ARG A 255 -21.91 -6.91 15.24
C ARG A 255 -20.53 -7.55 15.37
N LEU A 256 -19.72 -7.45 14.32
CA LEU A 256 -18.45 -8.17 14.20
C LEU A 256 -17.27 -7.48 14.90
N GLY A 257 -17.41 -6.22 15.31
CA GLY A 257 -16.33 -5.51 16.01
C GLY A 257 -16.60 -4.03 16.25
N PRO A 258 -15.57 -3.25 16.65
CA PRO A 258 -15.73 -1.82 16.88
C PRO A 258 -15.98 -1.06 15.56
N PRO A 259 -16.72 0.06 15.60
CA PRO A 259 -16.98 0.86 14.41
C PRO A 259 -15.69 1.43 13.79
N VAL A 260 -15.59 1.40 12.46
CA VAL A 260 -14.44 1.92 11.69
C VAL A 260 -14.74 3.27 11.05
N ASP A 261 -13.70 4.00 10.64
CA ASP A 261 -13.83 5.38 10.18
C ASP A 261 -14.23 5.52 8.70
N SER A 262 -14.20 4.43 7.91
CA SER A 262 -14.56 4.43 6.48
C SER A 262 -15.51 3.30 6.14
N LYS A 263 -16.53 3.62 5.32
CA LYS A 263 -17.47 2.65 4.76
C LYS A 263 -16.77 1.66 3.84
N GLU A 264 -15.85 2.15 3.01
CA GLU A 264 -15.07 1.34 2.08
C GLU A 264 -14.17 0.37 2.84
N MET A 265 -13.52 0.85 3.91
CA MET A 265 -12.78 -0.01 4.82
C MET A 265 -13.70 -1.09 5.39
N ALA A 266 -14.84 -0.73 5.99
CA ALA A 266 -15.81 -1.67 6.54
C ALA A 266 -16.30 -2.74 5.53
N GLN A 267 -16.37 -2.39 4.24
CA GLN A 267 -16.75 -3.30 3.17
C GLN A 267 -15.63 -4.27 2.78
N LEU A 268 -14.38 -3.80 2.76
CA LEU A 268 -13.21 -4.58 2.33
C LEU A 268 -12.58 -5.40 3.47
N SER A 269 -12.57 -4.85 4.70
CA SER A 269 -11.87 -5.41 5.85
C SER A 269 -12.32 -4.79 7.17
N PHE A 270 -12.40 -5.55 8.26
CA PHE A 270 -12.81 -4.99 9.55
C PHE A 270 -12.09 -5.66 10.74
N PRO A 271 -11.88 -4.92 11.84
CA PRO A 271 -11.35 -5.48 13.07
C PRO A 271 -12.44 -6.23 13.85
N LEU A 272 -12.11 -7.40 14.39
CA LEU A 272 -12.81 -8.21 15.40
C LEU A 272 -11.92 -8.29 16.65
N ASP A 273 -12.15 -7.47 17.67
CA ASP A 273 -11.48 -7.55 18.99
C ASP A 273 -9.94 -7.79 18.96
N GLY A 274 -9.25 -7.08 18.04
CA GLY A 274 -7.81 -7.17 17.82
C GLY A 274 -7.38 -8.18 16.74
N VAL A 275 -8.33 -8.71 15.96
CA VAL A 275 -8.08 -9.63 14.84
C VAL A 275 -8.86 -9.12 13.63
N GLY A 276 -8.25 -8.79 12.51
CA GLY A 276 -8.99 -8.41 11.30
C GLY A 276 -9.48 -9.60 10.49
N VAL A 277 -10.45 -9.41 9.60
CA VAL A 277 -10.72 -10.34 8.49
C VAL A 277 -10.79 -9.54 7.19
N ASP A 278 -10.11 -10.01 6.15
CA ASP A 278 -10.15 -9.40 4.81
C ASP A 278 -11.22 -10.04 3.90
N GLU A 279 -11.43 -9.45 2.72
CA GLU A 279 -12.40 -9.91 1.71
C GLU A 279 -12.11 -11.30 1.13
N ASP A 280 -10.85 -11.75 1.23
CA ASP A 280 -10.38 -13.06 0.80
C ASP A 280 -10.54 -14.12 1.90
N GLY A 281 -10.96 -13.73 3.10
CA GLY A 281 -11.15 -14.64 4.23
C GLY A 281 -9.89 -15.00 4.94
N GLN A 282 -8.93 -14.08 4.99
CA GLN A 282 -7.73 -14.25 5.80
C GLN A 282 -7.99 -13.67 7.18
N LEU A 283 -7.68 -14.46 8.21
CA LEU A 283 -7.71 -14.01 9.59
C LEU A 283 -6.45 -13.18 9.87
N LEU A 284 -6.60 -11.89 10.10
CA LEU A 284 -5.51 -10.96 10.38
C LEU A 284 -5.26 -10.90 11.89
N VAL A 285 -4.38 -11.72 12.44
CA VAL A 285 -4.11 -11.75 13.89
C VAL A 285 -3.18 -10.60 14.27
N ALA A 286 -3.62 -9.69 15.16
CA ALA A 286 -2.71 -8.66 15.66
C ALA A 286 -1.67 -9.25 16.61
N VAL A 287 -0.41 -8.92 16.39
CA VAL A 287 0.69 -9.42 17.23
C VAL A 287 0.88 -8.45 18.41
N PRO A 288 0.68 -8.90 19.66
CA PRO A 288 0.94 -8.08 20.83
C PRO A 288 2.47 -7.89 20.93
N ASN A 289 2.93 -6.68 20.61
CA ASN A 289 4.32 -6.21 20.61
C ASN A 289 5.01 -6.26 19.22
N PRO A 290 4.96 -5.15 18.44
CA PRO A 290 5.59 -5.06 17.13
C PRO A 290 7.08 -4.74 17.31
N ALA A 291 7.85 -5.65 17.91
CA ALA A 291 9.25 -5.72 17.52
C ALA A 291 9.27 -6.01 16.01
N TYR A 292 10.24 -5.46 15.27
CA TYR A 292 10.40 -5.59 13.81
C TYR A 292 10.74 -7.03 13.37
N VAL A 293 10.04 -8.02 13.91
CA VAL A 293 10.20 -9.44 13.62
C VAL A 293 9.13 -9.79 12.60
N LEU A 294 9.54 -9.90 11.34
CA LEU A 294 8.76 -10.57 10.33
C LEU A 294 8.59 -12.03 10.79
N ARG A 295 7.35 -12.44 11.08
CA ARG A 295 7.06 -13.83 11.39
C ARG A 295 6.50 -14.54 10.17
N GLU A 296 7.06 -15.69 9.81
CA GLU A 296 6.48 -16.56 8.78
C GLU A 296 5.16 -17.18 9.30
N PRO A 297 4.23 -17.60 8.42
CA PRO A 297 2.97 -18.23 8.84
C PRO A 297 3.14 -19.45 9.78
N GLY A 298 4.27 -20.15 9.71
CA GLY A 298 4.61 -21.27 10.61
C GLY A 298 5.16 -20.87 11.99
N GLU A 299 5.46 -19.58 12.20
CA GLU A 299 6.00 -19.05 13.47
C GLU A 299 4.89 -18.48 14.38
N ILE A 300 3.63 -18.61 13.97
CA ILE A 300 2.47 -18.29 14.80
C ILE A 300 2.24 -19.46 15.75
N SER A 301 2.25 -19.19 17.05
CA SER A 301 1.98 -20.24 18.02
C SER A 301 0.54 -20.72 17.90
N LEU A 302 0.33 -22.01 18.15
CA LEU A 302 -1.01 -22.59 18.26
C LEU A 302 -1.90 -21.80 19.25
N GLY A 303 -1.32 -21.27 20.34
CA GLY A 303 -2.02 -20.43 21.31
C GLY A 303 -2.53 -19.09 20.74
N GLU A 304 -1.74 -18.41 19.92
CA GLU A 304 -2.15 -17.16 19.25
C GLU A 304 -3.28 -17.41 18.24
N LEU A 305 -3.21 -18.52 17.51
CA LEU A 305 -4.29 -18.96 16.60
C LEU A 305 -5.56 -19.32 17.37
N VAL A 306 -5.44 -20.11 18.43
CA VAL A 306 -6.56 -20.51 19.30
C VAL A 306 -7.26 -19.27 19.86
N GLU A 307 -6.52 -18.26 20.30
CA GLU A 307 -7.09 -17.01 20.82
C GLU A 307 -7.81 -16.21 19.72
N GLY A 308 -7.24 -16.14 18.52
CA GLY A 308 -7.89 -15.52 17.36
C GLY A 308 -9.22 -16.19 16.99
N PHE A 309 -9.24 -17.52 16.96
CA PHE A 309 -10.46 -18.31 16.71
C PHE A 309 -11.48 -18.19 17.84
N LYS A 310 -11.04 -18.22 19.11
CA LYS A 310 -11.91 -18.03 20.28
C LYS A 310 -12.59 -16.67 20.26
N LYS A 311 -11.89 -15.61 19.88
CA LYS A 311 -12.48 -14.27 19.73
C LYS A 311 -13.50 -14.24 18.59
N LEU A 312 -13.17 -14.83 17.44
CA LEU A 312 -14.08 -14.87 16.29
C LEU A 312 -15.36 -15.69 16.59
N ALA A 313 -15.22 -16.87 17.18
CA ALA A 313 -16.34 -17.70 17.61
C ALA A 313 -17.09 -17.08 18.79
N GLY A 314 -16.38 -16.39 19.69
CA GLY A 314 -16.94 -15.65 20.82
C GLY A 314 -17.84 -14.53 20.35
N VAL A 315 -17.40 -13.69 19.41
CA VAL A 315 -18.20 -12.61 18.80
C VAL A 315 -19.46 -13.17 18.13
N LEU A 316 -19.34 -14.30 17.43
CA LEU A 316 -20.49 -14.98 16.80
C LEU A 316 -21.41 -15.71 17.82
N ARG A 317 -20.95 -15.94 19.05
CA ARG A 317 -21.71 -16.52 20.17
C ARG A 317 -22.28 -15.47 21.11
N SER A 318 -21.64 -14.31 21.25
CA SER A 318 -21.92 -13.30 22.27
C SER A 318 -22.75 -12.16 21.70
N VAL A 319 -23.98 -12.47 21.31
CA VAL A 319 -25.08 -11.51 21.32
C VAL A 319 -26.25 -12.20 22.01
N ARG A 320 -26.39 -11.94 23.30
CA ARG A 320 -27.70 -11.96 23.95
C ARG A 320 -28.29 -10.57 23.83
#